data_AF-A0A1F3BXK4-F1
#
_entry.id   AF-A0A1F3BXK4-F1
#
_cell.length_a   1.000
_cell.length_b   1.000
_cell.length_c   1.000
_cell.angle_alpha   90.00
_cell.angle_beta   90.00
_cell.angle_gamma   90.00
#
_symmetry.space_group_name_H-M   'P 1'
#
loop_
_entity.id
_entity.type
_entity.pdbx_description
1 polymer ?
#
loop_
_entity_poly.entity_id
_entity_poly.type
_entity_poly.pdbx_seq_one_letter_code
_entity_poly.pdbx_strand_id
1 'polypeptide(L)'
;MADIARTVARDVRIHKSAHEVINSPDFKRIVAKRWSVSGVLLVLLFVSYYGYVILIGTNKALLSQKVGEVTTLGIPMGIGMIVFAFILTAIYVVWANQIYDPEVERLKGQLKPQ
;
A
#
# COMPACT_ATOMS: atom_id res chain seq x y z
N MET A 1 32.55 1.39 -38.84
CA MET A 1 31.39 0.62 -39.33
C MET A 1 30.93 -0.46 -38.33
N ALA A 2 31.80 -1.35 -37.84
CA ALA A 2 31.44 -2.40 -36.87
C ALA A 2 31.05 -1.91 -35.46
N ASP A 3 31.41 -0.68 -35.10
CA ASP A 3 31.10 -0.07 -33.79
C ASP A 3 29.73 0.63 -33.79
N ILE A 4 29.31 1.15 -34.95
CA ILE A 4 27.98 1.74 -35.17
C ILE A 4 26.92 0.63 -35.15
N ALA A 5 27.20 -0.52 -35.79
CA ALA A 5 26.31 -1.68 -35.74
C ALA A 5 26.15 -2.25 -34.32
N ARG A 6 27.21 -2.25 -33.51
CA ARG A 6 27.15 -2.65 -32.09
C ARG A 6 26.41 -1.65 -31.21
N THR A 7 26.51 -0.36 -31.54
CA THR A 7 25.79 0.72 -30.84
C THR A 7 24.30 0.68 -31.18
N VAL A 8 23.95 0.48 -32.45
CA VAL A 8 22.56 0.33 -32.94
C VAL A 8 21.91 -0.95 -32.42
N ALA A 9 22.65 -2.08 -32.33
CA ALA A 9 22.15 -3.32 -31.74
C ALA A 9 21.93 -3.23 -30.22
N ARG A 10 22.63 -2.30 -29.54
CA ARG A 10 22.42 -1.97 -28.13
C ARG A 10 21.21 -1.03 -27.94
N ASP A 11 20.78 -0.37 -29.01
CA ASP A 11 19.70 0.63 -29.08
C ASP A 11 18.35 0.06 -29.58
N VAL A 12 18.32 -1.20 -30.04
CA VAL A 12 17.06 -1.95 -30.21
C VAL A 12 16.54 -2.26 -28.81
N ARG A 13 15.78 -1.31 -28.24
CA ARG A 13 15.01 -1.49 -27.02
C ARG A 13 14.36 -2.87 -27.04
N ILE A 14 14.83 -3.79 -26.19
CA ILE A 14 14.23 -5.12 -26.04
C ILE A 14 12.88 -4.89 -25.38
N HIS A 15 11.90 -4.58 -26.20
CA HIS A 15 10.54 -4.49 -25.78
C HIS A 15 10.07 -5.91 -25.48
N LYS A 16 9.79 -6.17 -24.20
CA LYS A 16 9.35 -7.46 -23.70
C LYS A 16 7.86 -7.63 -23.97
N SER A 17 7.43 -8.87 -24.19
CA SER A 17 6.00 -9.18 -24.17
C SER A 17 5.45 -9.03 -22.74
N ALA A 18 4.14 -8.82 -22.60
CA ALA A 18 3.51 -8.79 -21.27
C ALA A 18 3.79 -10.08 -20.47
N HIS A 19 3.84 -11.22 -21.16
CA HIS A 19 4.13 -12.52 -20.54
C HIS A 19 5.56 -12.58 -19.97
N GLU A 20 6.54 -12.02 -20.67
CA GLU A 20 7.93 -11.93 -20.20
C GLU A 20 8.06 -10.98 -19.00
N VAL A 21 7.34 -9.85 -19.01
CA VAL A 21 7.36 -8.89 -17.88
C VAL A 21 6.75 -9.50 -16.62
N ILE A 22 5.58 -10.15 -16.71
CA ILE A 22 4.91 -10.76 -15.56
C ILE A 22 5.74 -11.89 -14.94
N ASN A 23 6.46 -12.65 -15.77
CA ASN A 23 7.35 -13.72 -15.29
C ASN A 23 8.70 -13.23 -14.77
N SER A 24 9.05 -11.95 -15.02
CA SER A 24 10.32 -11.38 -14.61
C SER A 24 10.46 -11.31 -13.07
N PRO A 25 11.68 -11.45 -12.53
CA PRO A 25 11.94 -11.31 -11.10
C PRO A 25 11.59 -9.91 -10.58
N ASP A 26 11.81 -8.87 -11.40
CA ASP A 26 11.47 -7.48 -11.06
C ASP A 26 9.98 -7.30 -10.77
N PHE A 27 9.11 -7.84 -11.64
CA PHE A 27 7.67 -7.76 -11.46
C PHE A 27 7.22 -8.50 -10.20
N LYS A 28 7.72 -9.73 -10.00
CA LYS A 28 7.42 -10.53 -8.80
C LYS A 28 7.85 -9.82 -7.51
N ARG A 29 9.00 -9.14 -7.52
CA ARG A 29 9.49 -8.35 -6.39
C ARG A 29 8.57 -7.19 -6.05
N ILE A 30 8.10 -6.44 -7.05
CA ILE A 30 7.15 -5.32 -6.86
C ILE A 30 5.84 -5.82 -6.27
N VAL A 31 5.30 -6.92 -6.82
CA VAL A 31 4.06 -7.54 -6.33
C VAL A 31 4.21 -8.01 -4.88
N ALA A 32 5.31 -8.70 -4.55
CA ALA A 32 5.58 -9.17 -3.20
C ALA A 32 5.70 -8.00 -2.20
N LYS A 33 6.40 -6.93 -2.60
CA LYS A 33 6.57 -5.72 -1.79
C LYS A 33 5.24 -5.03 -1.51
N ARG A 34 4.38 -4.89 -2.52
CA ARG A 34 3.01 -4.38 -2.36
C ARG A 34 2.20 -5.24 -1.40
N TRP A 35 2.21 -6.56 -1.58
CA TRP A 35 1.50 -7.47 -0.69
C TRP A 35 1.97 -7.39 0.75
N SER A 36 3.29 -7.29 0.98
CA SER A 36 3.84 -7.13 2.32
C SER A 36 3.36 -5.83 2.98
N VAL A 37 3.42 -4.69 2.26
CA VAL A 37 3.03 -3.39 2.82
C VAL A 37 1.51 -3.34 3.07
N SER A 38 0.71 -3.74 2.07
CA SER A 38 -0.74 -3.82 2.23
C SER A 38 -1.14 -4.77 3.35
N GLY A 39 -0.45 -5.91 3.48
CA GLY A 39 -0.71 -6.90 4.53
C GLY A 39 -0.44 -6.34 5.93
N VAL A 40 0.68 -5.64 6.13
CA VAL A 40 0.99 -5.01 7.42
C VAL A 40 -0.07 -3.97 7.80
N LEU A 41 -0.44 -3.08 6.87
CA LEU A 41 -1.47 -2.06 7.14
C LEU A 41 -2.85 -2.68 7.39
N LEU A 42 -3.18 -3.76 6.68
CA LEU A 42 -4.41 -4.51 6.90
C LEU A 42 -4.44 -5.16 8.29
N VAL A 43 -3.35 -5.77 8.73
CA VAL A 43 -3.23 -6.35 10.08
C VAL A 43 -3.37 -5.25 11.14
N LEU A 44 -2.71 -4.11 10.97
CA LEU A 44 -2.85 -2.96 11.87
C LEU A 44 -4.30 -2.47 11.94
N LEU A 45 -4.97 -2.37 10.80
CA LEU A 45 -6.37 -1.99 10.74
C LEU A 45 -7.26 -3.00 11.49
N PHE A 46 -7.06 -4.30 11.27
CA PHE A 46 -7.85 -5.33 11.92
C PHE A 46 -7.62 -5.39 13.43
N VAL A 47 -6.37 -5.30 13.88
CA VAL A 47 -6.04 -5.29 15.31
C VAL A 47 -6.72 -4.11 15.99
N SER A 48 -6.63 -2.91 15.42
CA SER A 48 -7.28 -1.72 15.99
C SER A 48 -8.81 -1.83 15.94
N TYR A 49 -9.39 -2.29 14.83
CA TYR A 49 -10.84 -2.41 14.66
C TYR A 49 -11.44 -3.44 15.61
N TYR A 50 -10.95 -4.68 15.57
CA TYR A 50 -11.47 -5.74 16.44
C TYR A 50 -11.12 -5.47 17.91
N GLY A 51 -9.97 -4.86 18.20
CA GLY A 51 -9.64 -4.38 19.54
C GLY A 51 -10.69 -3.40 20.07
N TYR A 52 -11.10 -2.43 19.26
CA TYR A 52 -12.15 -1.48 19.63
C TYR A 52 -13.54 -2.14 19.78
N VAL A 53 -13.89 -3.07 18.89
CA VAL A 53 -15.17 -3.82 18.97
C VAL A 53 -15.22 -4.67 20.24
N ILE A 54 -14.15 -5.37 20.59
CA ILE A 54 -14.06 -6.14 21.83
C ILE A 54 -14.19 -5.22 23.04
N LEU A 55 -13.50 -4.07 23.04
CA LEU A 55 -13.58 -3.09 24.12
C LEU A 55 -15.02 -2.60 24.35
N ILE A 56 -15.78 -2.36 23.28
CA ILE A 56 -17.21 -2.01 23.34
C ILE A 56 -18.04 -3.12 23.98
N GLY A 57 -17.75 -4.37 23.63
CA GLY A 57 -18.46 -5.53 24.16
C GLY A 57 -18.20 -5.79 25.63
N THR A 58 -16.95 -5.65 26.08
CA THR A 58 -16.52 -6.11 27.41
C THR A 58 -16.44 -5.00 28.45
N ASN A 59 -16.07 -3.77 28.07
CA ASN A 59 -15.77 -2.70 29.03
C ASN A 59 -16.61 -1.44 28.78
N LYS A 60 -17.93 -1.61 28.88
CA LYS A 60 -18.88 -0.49 28.78
C LYS A 60 -18.62 0.59 29.83
N ALA A 61 -18.20 0.22 31.03
CA ALA A 61 -17.91 1.16 32.11
C ALA A 61 -16.83 2.19 31.71
N LEU A 62 -15.75 1.75 31.06
CA LEU A 62 -14.71 2.65 30.56
C LEU A 62 -15.23 3.59 29.47
N LEU A 63 -16.03 3.08 28.53
CA LEU A 63 -16.58 3.88 27.44
C LEU A 63 -17.64 4.87 27.88
N SER A 64 -18.39 4.54 28.94
CA SER A 64 -19.42 5.39 29.53
C SER A 64 -18.85 6.45 30.47
N GLN A 65 -17.54 6.45 30.75
CA GLN A 65 -16.91 7.53 31.51
C GLN A 65 -17.15 8.85 30.80
N LYS A 66 -17.66 9.82 31.54
CA LYS A 66 -17.95 11.14 30.99
C LYS A 66 -16.64 11.91 30.78
N VAL A 67 -16.53 12.53 29.62
CA VAL A 67 -15.53 13.52 29.28
C VAL A 67 -16.29 14.84 29.10
N GLY A 68 -16.27 15.68 30.14
CA GLY A 68 -17.12 16.86 30.24
C GLY A 68 -18.55 16.56 30.72
N GLU A 69 -19.51 17.39 30.37
CA GLU A 69 -20.88 17.30 30.92
C GLU A 69 -21.75 16.22 30.23
N VAL A 70 -21.63 16.11 28.91
CA VAL A 70 -22.56 15.30 28.07
C VAL A 70 -21.88 14.21 27.25
N THR A 71 -20.58 14.31 27.00
CA THR A 71 -19.86 13.39 26.10
C THR A 71 -19.29 12.21 26.87
N THR A 72 -19.37 11.02 26.29
CA THR A 72 -18.73 9.81 26.84
C THR A 72 -17.41 9.54 26.15
N LEU A 73 -16.46 8.93 26.85
CA LEU A 73 -15.11 8.61 26.35
C LEU A 73 -15.14 7.76 25.07
N GLY A 74 -16.20 6.96 24.88
CA GLY A 74 -16.40 6.19 23.66
C GLY A 74 -16.50 7.04 22.39
N ILE A 75 -17.06 8.25 22.45
CA ILE A 75 -17.20 9.11 21.27
C ILE A 75 -15.83 9.60 20.77
N PRO A 76 -14.98 10.25 21.58
CA PRO A 76 -13.62 10.61 21.17
C PRO A 76 -12.79 9.41 20.71
N MET A 77 -12.91 8.25 21.37
CA MET A 77 -12.17 7.06 20.93
C MET A 77 -12.64 6.55 19.56
N GLY A 78 -13.95 6.55 19.29
CA GLY A 78 -14.48 6.21 17.98
C GLY A 78 -14.00 7.18 16.89
N ILE A 79 -13.97 8.48 17.17
CA ILE A 79 -13.40 9.49 16.26
C ILE A 79 -11.91 9.23 16.03
N GLY A 80 -11.16 8.94 17.10
CA GLY A 80 -9.76 8.58 17.02
C GLY A 80 -9.52 7.36 16.12
N MET A 81 -10.39 6.36 16.18
CA MET A 81 -10.32 5.17 15.32
C MET A 81 -10.56 5.51 13.84
N ILE A 82 -11.50 6.40 13.54
CA ILE A 82 -11.73 6.89 12.17
C ILE A 82 -10.49 7.61 11.65
N VAL A 83 -9.96 8.55 12.44
CA VAL A 83 -8.74 9.30 12.08
C VAL A 83 -7.56 8.35 11.86
N PHE A 84 -7.40 7.34 12.72
CA PHE A 84 -6.37 6.31 12.57
C PHE A 84 -6.50 5.54 11.24
N ALA A 85 -7.71 5.13 10.84
CA ALA A 85 -7.93 4.46 9.56
C ALA A 85 -7.57 5.36 8.37
N PHE A 86 -7.91 6.65 8.43
CA PHE A 86 -7.48 7.62 7.42
C PHE A 86 -5.95 7.76 7.37
N ILE A 87 -5.28 7.78 8.52
CA ILE A 87 -3.81 7.83 8.60
C ILE A 87 -3.19 6.60 7.93
N LEU A 88 -3.67 5.39 8.25
CA LEU A 88 -3.18 4.16 7.59
C LEU A 88 -3.36 4.22 6.07
N THR A 89 -4.48 4.75 5.60
CA THR A 89 -4.75 4.94 4.18
C THR A 89 -3.80 5.96 3.56
N ALA A 90 -3.58 7.10 4.21
CA ALA A 90 -2.65 8.12 3.74
C ALA A 90 -1.20 7.59 3.67
N ILE A 91 -0.77 6.84 4.68
CA ILE A 91 0.53 6.16 4.70
C ILE A 91 0.67 5.24 3.49
N TYR A 92 -0.34 4.41 3.22
CA TYR A 92 -0.34 3.53 2.05
C TYR A 92 -0.20 4.31 0.74
N VAL A 93 -0.99 5.37 0.57
CA VAL A 93 -1.00 6.19 -0.65
C VAL A 93 0.35 6.87 -0.86
N VAL A 94 0.92 7.50 0.17
CA VAL A 94 2.23 8.15 0.07
C VAL A 94 3.30 7.14 -0.30
N TRP A 95 3.31 5.98 0.34
CA TRP A 95 4.25 4.90 0.03
C TRP A 95 4.07 4.39 -1.42
N ALA A 96 2.83 4.18 -1.86
CA ALA A 96 2.55 3.71 -3.21
C ALA A 96 3.02 4.72 -4.27
N ASN A 97 2.68 6.00 -4.07
CA ASN A 97 3.06 7.08 -4.99
C ASN A 97 4.59 7.26 -5.08
N GLN A 98 5.30 7.11 -3.97
CA GLN A 98 6.75 7.34 -3.92
C GLN A 98 7.58 6.14 -4.38
N ILE A 99 7.09 4.92 -4.17
CA ILE A 99 7.90 3.71 -4.32
C ILE A 99 7.29 2.76 -5.35
N TYR A 100 6.02 2.41 -5.19
CA TYR A 100 5.38 1.40 -6.03
C TYR A 100 5.14 1.91 -7.46
N ASP A 101 4.55 3.09 -7.60
CA ASP A 101 4.17 3.63 -8.92
C ASP A 101 5.37 3.90 -9.83
N PRO A 102 6.49 4.48 -9.36
CA PRO A 102 7.69 4.63 -10.19
C PRO A 102 8.29 3.28 -10.63
N GLU A 103 8.27 2.27 -9.75
CA GLU A 103 8.76 0.92 -10.07
C GLU A 103 7.87 0.26 -11.15
N VAL A 104 6.55 0.45 -11.08
CA VAL A 104 5.59 -0.01 -12.09
C VAL A 104 5.78 0.70 -13.42
N GLU A 105 5.95 2.03 -13.41
CA GLU A 105 6.13 2.81 -14.63
C GLU A 105 7.41 2.43 -15.39
N ARG A 106 8.49 2.16 -14.65
CA ARG A 106 9.74 1.62 -15.22
C ARG A 106 9.53 0.29 -15.95
N LEU A 107 8.66 -0.60 -15.42
CA LEU A 107 8.36 -1.88 -16.07
C LEU A 107 7.42 -1.71 -17.27
N LYS A 108 6.44 -0.81 -17.21
CA LYS A 108 5.58 -0.49 -18.35
C LYS A 108 6.37 0.03 -19.54
N GLY A 109 7.39 0.86 -19.30
CA GLY A 109 8.29 1.36 -20.34
C GLY A 109 9.08 0.26 -21.10
N GLN A 110 9.12 -0.97 -20.58
CA GLN A 110 9.76 -2.13 -21.25
C GLN A 110 8.80 -2.89 -22.16
N LEU A 111 7.50 -2.59 -22.16
CA LEU A 111 6.52 -3.31 -23.00
C LEU A 111 6.66 -2.91 -24.48
N LYS A 112 6.37 -3.84 -25.39
CA LYS A 112 6.14 -3.52 -26.81
C LYS A 112 4.91 -2.61 -26.91
N PRO A 113 5.01 -1.44 -27.57
CA PRO A 113 3.80 -0.74 -27.98
C PRO A 113 3.00 -1.68 -28.90
N GLN A 114 1.70 -1.80 -28.63
CA GLN A 114 0.76 -2.56 -29.46
C GLN A 114 0.32 -1.74 -30.66
#